data_AF-A0A7J4X3H1-F1
#
_entry.id   AF-A0A7J4X3H1-F1
#
_cell.length_a   1.000
_cell.length_b   1.000
_cell.length_c   1.000
_cell.angle_alpha   90.00
_cell.angle_beta   90.00
_cell.angle_gamma   90.00
#
_symmetry.space_group_name_H-M   'P 1'
#
loop_
_entity.id
_entity.type
_entity.pdbx_description
1 polymer ?
#
loop_
_entity_poly.entity_id
_entity_poly.type
_entity_poly.pdbx_seq_one_letter_code
_entity_poly.pdbx_strand_id
1 'polypeptide(L)'
;MAFEEVDIVVEVSGSAHTGVSVGLTKMRKSKAKMKVSIKSDAWETLGFSPDDRFVLLVGRDNDFGMIRLQKNKTGKIRVVDRVAAHSSRFLQLSLGHRPEFVDRAEKAVACQWEKIDFTTLEIVLPNWADETNPARKARIQAKPPSVLAADREAERQARELAEAEQRRRTIELHEVAEEAARQTRKLLSAPDVELRADLNLTPKERALLSALAAKKGAVVSKEALLHLTYGSSDDAPDVKILDVMICKIRPKLPLSVRIETRFGQGYVLIGAWKDLFEKAVA
;
A
#
# COMPACT_ATOMS: atom_id res chain seq x y z
N MET A 1 -23.31 -4.68 14.32
CA MET A 1 -22.26 -4.23 15.27
C MET A 1 -21.34 -5.42 15.47
N ALA A 2 -20.07 -5.31 15.09
CA ALA A 2 -19.11 -6.42 15.13
C ALA A 2 -18.18 -6.21 16.33
N PHE A 3 -18.64 -6.57 17.52
CA PHE A 3 -17.81 -6.63 18.71
C PHE A 3 -18.26 -7.84 19.53
N GLU A 4 -17.34 -8.75 19.79
CA GLU A 4 -17.50 -9.85 20.74
C GLU A 4 -16.88 -9.47 22.08
N GLU A 5 -17.52 -9.91 23.15
CA GLU A 5 -17.01 -9.82 24.51
C GLU A 5 -15.84 -10.80 24.65
N VAL A 6 -14.66 -10.26 24.98
CA VAL A 6 -13.47 -11.07 25.25
C VAL A 6 -13.33 -11.19 26.75
N ASP A 7 -13.34 -12.42 27.26
CA ASP A 7 -12.98 -12.71 28.64
C ASP A 7 -11.55 -12.24 28.88
N ILE A 8 -11.40 -11.23 29.73
CA ILE A 8 -10.10 -10.84 30.25
C ILE A 8 -9.70 -11.95 31.23
N VAL A 9 -8.91 -12.91 30.75
CA VAL A 9 -8.12 -13.76 31.64
C VAL A 9 -7.12 -12.84 32.33
N VAL A 10 -7.49 -12.37 33.51
CA VAL A 10 -6.56 -11.73 34.43
C VAL A 10 -5.59 -12.82 34.84
N GLU A 11 -4.46 -12.94 34.13
CA GLU A 11 -3.29 -13.58 34.73
C GLU A 11 -3.06 -12.87 36.06
N VAL A 12 -3.22 -13.63 37.13
CA VAL A 12 -3.12 -13.15 38.49
C VAL A 12 -1.71 -12.60 38.66
N SER A 13 -1.57 -11.28 38.49
CA SER A 13 -0.40 -10.49 38.91
C SER A 13 -0.37 -10.35 40.44
N GLY A 14 -0.69 -11.45 41.12
CA GLY A 14 -0.32 -11.65 42.50
C GLY A 14 1.19 -11.77 42.53
N SER A 15 1.82 -11.04 43.46
CA SER A 15 3.15 -11.35 43.97
C SER A 15 3.15 -12.78 44.56
N ALA A 16 3.03 -13.80 43.71
CA ALA A 16 3.49 -15.13 44.04
C ALA A 16 5.00 -14.98 44.17
N HIS A 17 5.51 -15.11 45.39
CA HIS A 17 6.93 -15.06 45.63
C HIS A 17 7.56 -16.24 44.90
N THR A 18 7.95 -16.07 43.64
CA THR A 18 8.61 -17.11 42.83
C THR A 18 9.89 -17.59 43.50
N GLY A 19 10.39 -16.85 44.49
CA GLY A 19 11.61 -17.17 45.23
C GLY A 19 12.88 -16.84 44.44
N VAL A 20 12.76 -16.55 43.14
CA VAL A 20 13.85 -16.11 42.27
C VAL A 20 13.67 -14.65 41.93
N SER A 21 14.73 -13.86 42.09
CA SER A 21 14.73 -12.45 41.72
C SER A 21 16.01 -12.06 41.01
N VAL A 22 15.91 -11.10 40.10
CA VAL A 22 17.05 -10.62 39.31
C VAL A 22 17.15 -9.11 39.40
N GLY A 23 18.37 -8.60 39.60
CA GLY A 23 18.64 -7.16 39.64
C GLY A 23 20.01 -6.78 39.09
N LEU A 24 20.19 -5.48 38.87
CA LEU A 24 21.44 -4.89 38.38
C LEU A 24 22.05 -3.99 39.44
N THR A 25 23.31 -4.27 39.78
CA THR A 25 24.09 -3.44 40.71
C THR A 25 25.14 -2.67 39.94
N LYS A 26 25.17 -1.34 40.07
CA LYS A 26 26.16 -0.49 39.41
C LYS A 26 26.83 0.43 40.42
N MET A 27 28.16 0.37 40.51
CA MET A 27 28.96 1.34 41.25
C MET A 27 29.32 2.51 40.32
N ARG A 28 29.57 3.70 40.88
CA ARG A 28 29.69 4.98 40.14
C ARG A 28 30.48 4.91 38.81
N LYS A 29 31.66 4.29 38.81
CA LYS A 29 32.55 4.15 37.63
C LYS A 29 32.61 2.74 37.04
N SER A 30 31.79 1.80 37.53
CA SER A 30 31.79 0.43 37.05
C SER A 30 30.64 0.18 36.08
N LYS A 31 30.76 -0.88 35.28
CA LYS A 31 29.63 -1.44 34.54
C LYS A 31 28.60 -2.06 35.49
N ALA A 32 27.33 -2.01 35.10
CA ALA A 32 26.26 -2.71 35.81
C ALA A 32 26.51 -4.22 35.80
N LYS A 33 26.37 -4.86 36.96
CA LYS A 33 26.54 -6.31 37.15
C LYS A 33 25.21 -6.93 37.55
N MET A 34 24.84 -7.98 36.83
CA MET A 34 23.64 -8.77 37.06
C MET A 34 23.84 -9.78 38.19
N LYS A 35 22.81 -9.92 39.03
CA LYS A 35 22.75 -10.91 40.11
C LYS A 35 21.40 -11.58 40.12
N VAL A 36 21.40 -12.89 40.36
CA VAL A 36 20.21 -13.69 40.63
C VAL A 36 20.22 -14.08 42.09
N SER A 37 19.12 -13.84 42.79
CA SER A 37 18.92 -14.24 44.18
C SER A 37 17.79 -15.25 44.25
N ILE A 38 18.06 -16.40 44.85
CA ILE A 38 17.14 -17.53 44.98
C ILE A 38 16.93 -17.79 46.48
N LYS A 39 15.70 -17.71 46.97
CA LYS A 39 15.33 -18.06 48.34
C LYS A 39 15.54 -19.55 48.59
N SER A 40 15.74 -19.93 49.85
CA SER A 40 16.04 -21.32 50.24
C SER A 40 14.97 -22.33 49.80
N ASP A 41 13.69 -21.97 49.88
CA ASP A 41 12.55 -22.78 49.44
C ASP A 41 12.58 -23.05 47.91
N ALA A 42 12.81 -22.02 47.11
CA ALA A 42 12.96 -22.15 45.66
C ALA A 42 14.23 -22.96 45.31
N TRP A 43 15.31 -22.82 46.06
CA TRP A 43 16.54 -23.55 45.84
C TRP A 43 16.40 -25.06 46.11
N GLU A 44 15.71 -25.42 47.19
CA GLU A 44 15.38 -26.81 47.51
C GLU A 44 14.54 -27.44 46.38
N THR A 45 13.57 -26.69 45.86
CA THR A 45 12.73 -27.11 44.72
C THR A 45 13.55 -27.35 43.45
N LEU A 46 14.57 -26.51 43.20
CA LEU A 46 15.45 -26.68 42.05
C LEU A 46 16.33 -27.93 42.16
N GLY A 47 16.61 -28.43 43.36
CA GLY A 47 17.39 -29.65 43.58
C GLY A 47 18.87 -29.52 43.18
N PHE A 48 19.41 -28.30 43.17
CA PHE A 48 20.83 -28.05 42.93
C PHE A 48 21.64 -28.11 44.23
N SER A 49 22.91 -28.52 44.10
CA SER A 49 23.87 -28.50 45.21
C SER A 49 24.57 -27.13 45.29
N PRO A 50 24.92 -26.62 46.48
CA PRO A 50 25.76 -25.42 46.63
C PRO A 50 27.12 -25.52 45.92
N ASP A 51 27.63 -26.74 45.70
CA ASP A 51 28.88 -27.00 44.98
C ASP A 51 28.71 -27.00 43.45
N ASP A 52 27.47 -26.94 42.96
CA ASP A 52 27.20 -26.92 41.54
C ASP A 52 27.73 -25.64 40.91
N ARG A 53 28.21 -25.82 39.68
CA ARG A 53 28.75 -24.76 38.84
C ARG A 53 27.86 -24.57 37.64
N PHE A 54 27.72 -23.33 37.21
CA PHE A 54 26.80 -22.98 36.13
C PHE A 54 27.50 -22.24 34.99
N VAL A 55 27.00 -22.47 33.79
CA VAL A 55 27.22 -21.65 32.60
C VAL A 55 25.95 -20.83 32.39
N LEU A 56 26.12 -19.54 32.06
CA LEU A 56 25.03 -18.65 31.71
C LEU A 56 24.85 -18.65 30.19
N LEU A 57 23.63 -18.97 29.75
CA LEU A 57 23.17 -18.74 28.40
C LEU A 57 22.23 -17.54 28.42
N VAL A 58 22.45 -16.59 27.52
CA VAL A 58 21.60 -15.40 27.36
C VAL A 58 20.78 -15.58 26.10
N GLY A 59 19.46 -15.49 26.21
CA GLY A 59 18.56 -15.61 25.07
C GLY A 59 18.78 -14.49 24.06
N ARG A 60 18.59 -14.82 22.79
CA ARG A 60 18.72 -13.90 21.65
C ARG A 60 17.46 -13.98 20.82
N ASP A 61 17.27 -12.98 19.95
CA ASP A 61 16.14 -12.93 19.02
C ASP A 61 14.79 -13.09 19.75
N ASN A 62 14.07 -14.20 19.51
CA ASN A 62 12.78 -14.47 20.15
C ASN A 62 12.89 -14.77 21.65
N ASP A 63 14.07 -15.20 22.11
CA ASP A 63 14.33 -15.52 23.52
C ASP A 63 14.99 -14.32 24.26
N PHE A 64 15.07 -13.16 23.62
CA PHE A 64 15.64 -11.96 24.26
C PHE A 64 14.86 -11.63 25.54
N GLY A 65 15.58 -11.32 26.62
CA GLY A 65 14.97 -11.15 27.93
C GLY A 65 14.85 -12.46 28.74
N MET A 66 15.32 -13.59 28.23
CA MET A 66 15.45 -14.84 29.00
C MET A 66 16.92 -15.20 29.24
N ILE A 67 17.19 -15.88 30.36
CA ILE A 67 18.50 -16.49 30.64
C ILE A 67 18.33 -17.94 31.08
N ARG A 68 19.33 -18.76 30.78
CA ARG A 68 19.46 -20.12 31.33
C ARG A 68 20.72 -20.27 32.16
N LEU A 69 20.58 -20.87 33.33
CA LEU A 69 21.68 -21.33 34.16
C LEU A 69 21.77 -22.85 34.02
N GLN A 70 22.79 -23.31 33.31
CA GLN A 70 23.00 -24.73 33.04
C GLN A 70 24.15 -25.27 33.91
N LYS A 71 23.86 -26.30 34.70
CA LYS A 71 24.83 -27.02 35.53
C LYS A 71 25.91 -27.62 34.64
N ASN A 72 27.15 -27.28 34.94
CA ASN A 72 28.31 -27.69 34.18
C ASN A 72 29.55 -27.72 35.08
N LYS A 73 30.27 -28.85 35.10
CA LYS A 73 31.47 -29.05 35.93
C LYS A 73 32.56 -27.99 35.70
N THR A 74 32.66 -27.43 34.50
CA THR A 74 33.63 -26.37 34.14
C THR A 74 33.03 -24.97 34.22
N GLY A 75 31.77 -24.84 34.66
CA GLY A 75 31.07 -23.58 34.83
C GLY A 75 31.81 -22.61 35.75
N LYS A 76 31.72 -21.31 35.44
CA LYS A 76 32.42 -20.26 36.19
C LYS A 76 31.55 -19.60 37.25
N ILE A 77 30.24 -19.80 37.18
CA ILE A 77 29.28 -19.21 38.12
C ILE A 77 29.09 -20.19 39.26
N ARG A 78 29.28 -19.69 40.48
CA ARG A 78 29.01 -20.42 41.72
C ARG A 78 27.91 -19.70 42.49
N VAL A 79 27.17 -20.48 43.25
CA VAL A 79 26.26 -19.97 44.25
C VAL A 79 27.04 -19.48 45.47
N VAL A 80 26.54 -18.43 46.11
CA VAL A 80 27.04 -17.94 47.40
C VAL A 80 25.85 -17.81 48.35
N ASP A 81 25.92 -18.48 49.50
CA ASP A 81 24.94 -18.33 50.57
C ASP A 81 25.06 -16.92 51.20
N ARG A 82 23.92 -16.27 51.40
CA ARG A 82 23.80 -14.92 51.93
C ARG A 82 22.67 -14.88 52.95
N VAL A 83 22.90 -14.08 54.00
CA VAL A 83 21.89 -13.76 55.01
C VAL A 83 21.47 -12.31 54.79
N ALA A 84 20.16 -12.08 54.62
CA ALA A 84 19.59 -10.74 54.55
C ALA A 84 19.62 -10.07 55.94
N ALA A 85 19.45 -8.74 55.99
CA ALA A 85 19.30 -7.99 57.25
C ALA A 85 18.18 -8.57 58.16
N HIS A 86 17.20 -9.15 57.49
CA HIS A 86 16.18 -10.09 57.91
C HIS A 86 16.42 -11.34 58.75
N SER A 87 17.67 -11.78 58.84
CA SER A 87 18.04 -13.18 59.12
C SER A 87 17.50 -14.23 58.12
N SER A 88 16.89 -13.85 57.00
CA SER A 88 16.50 -14.82 55.96
C SER A 88 17.70 -15.22 55.10
N ARG A 89 17.84 -16.51 54.81
CA ARG A 89 18.86 -17.03 53.90
C ARG A 89 18.40 -17.03 52.45
N PHE A 90 19.33 -16.76 51.55
CA PHE A 90 19.13 -16.85 50.11
C PHE A 90 20.47 -17.13 49.42
N LEU A 91 20.42 -17.79 48.27
CA LEU A 91 21.59 -18.09 47.46
C LEU A 91 21.69 -17.06 46.35
N GLN A 92 22.90 -16.54 46.13
CA GLN A 92 23.15 -15.50 45.14
C GLN A 92 24.12 -15.98 44.07
N LEU A 93 23.73 -15.86 42.80
CA LEU A 93 24.60 -16.08 41.65
C LEU A 93 25.00 -14.74 41.05
N SER A 94 26.31 -14.48 40.95
CA SER A 94 26.83 -13.26 40.32
C SER A 94 27.13 -13.53 38.84
N LEU A 95 26.36 -12.90 37.95
CA LEU A 95 26.44 -13.10 36.51
C LEU A 95 27.35 -12.08 35.80
N GLY A 96 27.84 -11.09 36.55
CA GLY A 96 28.77 -10.07 36.05
C GLY A 96 28.10 -9.07 35.12
N HIS A 97 28.91 -8.30 34.39
CA HIS A 97 28.39 -7.32 33.42
C HIS A 97 27.89 -8.03 32.16
N ARG A 98 26.66 -7.70 31.74
CA ARG A 98 26.03 -8.16 30.51
C ARG A 98 25.86 -6.97 29.56
N PRO A 99 26.63 -6.87 28.47
CA PRO A 99 26.50 -5.77 27.52
C PRO A 99 25.16 -5.78 26.74
N GLU A 100 24.44 -6.90 26.76
CA GLU A 100 23.15 -7.09 26.10
C GLU A 100 22.03 -6.28 26.77
N PHE A 101 22.20 -5.87 28.04
CA PHE A 101 21.17 -5.23 28.86
C PHE A 101 21.60 -3.82 29.32
N VAL A 102 20.63 -3.08 29.88
CA VAL A 102 20.85 -1.70 30.32
C VAL A 102 22.03 -1.56 31.31
N ASP A 103 22.90 -0.58 31.07
CA ASP A 103 24.04 -0.27 31.94
C ASP A 103 23.65 0.74 33.03
N ARG A 104 22.71 0.38 33.91
CA ARG A 104 22.30 1.17 35.09
C ARG A 104 21.96 0.28 36.29
N ALA A 105 21.77 0.88 37.46
CA ALA A 105 21.31 0.14 38.63
C ALA A 105 19.81 -0.11 38.51
N GLU A 106 19.38 -1.34 38.75
CA GLU A 106 17.98 -1.76 38.75
C GLU A 106 17.70 -2.59 39.99
N LYS A 107 16.58 -2.32 40.65
CA LYS A 107 16.17 -3.07 41.84
C LYS A 107 15.98 -4.55 41.47
N ALA A 108 16.23 -5.43 42.43
CA ALA A 108 15.90 -6.85 42.24
C ALA A 108 14.38 -7.01 42.16
N VAL A 109 13.91 -7.64 41.09
CA VAL A 109 12.49 -7.91 40.84
C VAL A 109 12.28 -9.42 40.83
N ALA A 110 11.17 -9.89 41.37
CA ALA A 110 10.79 -11.30 41.31
C ALA A 110 10.58 -11.71 39.84
N CYS A 111 11.15 -12.85 39.46
CA CYS A 111 11.14 -13.35 38.09
C CYS A 111 10.41 -14.68 38.02
N GLN A 112 9.66 -14.89 36.94
CA GLN A 112 9.20 -16.23 36.59
C GLN A 112 10.40 -17.08 36.19
N TRP A 113 10.34 -18.37 36.53
CA TRP A 113 11.37 -19.32 36.21
C TRP A 113 10.76 -20.69 36.00
N GLU A 114 11.43 -21.49 35.17
CA GLU A 114 11.05 -22.86 34.89
C GLU A 114 12.30 -23.75 34.96
N LYS A 115 12.13 -24.92 35.56
CA LYS A 115 13.15 -25.96 35.51
C LYS A 115 12.91 -26.80 34.26
N ILE A 116 13.69 -26.54 33.22
CA ILE A 116 13.60 -27.25 31.94
C ILE A 116 14.00 -28.72 32.10
N ASP A 117 15.05 -28.98 32.89
CA ASP A 117 15.54 -30.33 33.19
C ASP A 117 16.32 -30.35 34.52
N PHE A 118 16.94 -31.48 34.88
CA PHE A 118 17.71 -31.63 36.12
C PHE A 118 18.99 -30.77 36.20
N THR A 119 19.38 -30.13 35.11
CA THR A 119 20.61 -29.36 34.96
C THR A 119 20.36 -27.92 34.56
N THR A 120 19.19 -27.59 34.02
CA THR A 120 18.91 -26.30 33.38
C THR A 120 17.76 -25.56 34.06
N LEU A 121 18.07 -24.37 34.57
CA LEU A 121 17.09 -23.41 35.08
C LEU A 121 16.94 -22.26 34.08
N GLU A 122 15.72 -22.01 33.62
CA GLU A 122 15.37 -20.85 32.80
C GLU A 122 14.72 -19.77 33.65
N ILE A 123 15.07 -18.51 33.41
CA ILE A 123 14.54 -17.35 34.13
C ILE A 123 14.15 -16.29 33.11
N VAL A 124 12.92 -15.80 33.21
CA VAL A 124 12.45 -14.62 32.47
C VAL A 124 12.89 -13.37 33.21
N LEU A 125 13.68 -12.52 32.55
CA LEU A 125 14.22 -11.30 33.13
C LEU A 125 13.14 -10.21 33.23
N PRO A 126 13.33 -9.21 34.12
CA PRO A 126 12.40 -8.10 34.23
C PRO A 126 12.42 -7.19 32.99
N ASN A 127 11.41 -6.31 32.88
CA ASN A 127 11.22 -5.40 31.73
C ASN A 127 12.44 -4.56 31.33
N TRP A 128 13.37 -4.26 32.26
CA TRP A 128 14.60 -3.55 31.93
C TRP A 128 15.50 -4.33 30.98
N ALA A 129 15.36 -5.65 30.90
CA ALA A 129 16.09 -6.47 29.93
C ALA A 129 15.61 -6.19 28.50
N ASP A 130 14.30 -6.03 28.31
CA ASP A 130 13.71 -5.80 26.99
C ASP A 130 13.90 -4.38 26.43
N GLU A 131 14.36 -3.43 27.23
CA GLU A 131 14.62 -2.06 26.77
C GLU A 131 15.71 -1.98 25.71
N THR A 132 16.66 -2.91 25.73
CA THR A 132 17.75 -3.02 24.76
C THR A 132 17.45 -4.04 23.66
N ASN A 133 16.25 -4.63 23.62
CA ASN A 133 15.88 -5.65 22.65
C ASN A 133 15.88 -5.06 21.22
N PRO A 134 16.76 -5.53 20.31
CA PRO A 134 16.86 -5.00 18.96
C PRO A 134 15.64 -5.34 18.09
N ALA A 135 14.90 -6.41 18.41
CA ALA A 135 13.70 -6.82 17.68
C ALA A 135 12.44 -6.06 18.15
N ARG A 136 12.49 -5.41 19.31
CA ARG A 136 11.37 -4.61 19.81
C ARG A 136 11.28 -3.32 19.01
N LYS A 137 10.32 -3.25 18.07
CA LYS A 137 9.96 -2.00 17.38
C LYS A 137 9.81 -0.92 18.45
N ALA A 138 10.60 0.16 18.35
CA ALA A 138 10.47 1.31 19.24
C ALA A 138 8.99 1.65 19.35
N ARG A 139 8.46 1.67 20.56
CA ARG A 139 7.04 1.90 20.82
C ARG A 139 6.69 3.25 20.18
N ILE A 140 6.10 3.23 18.98
CA ILE A 140 5.65 4.43 18.30
C ILE A 140 4.63 5.02 19.26
N GLN A 141 4.91 6.19 19.84
CA GLN A 141 3.90 6.90 20.61
C GLN A 141 2.69 7.06 19.69
N ALA A 142 1.59 6.42 20.06
CA ALA A 142 0.35 6.56 19.32
C ALA A 142 0.01 8.06 19.32
N LYS A 143 -0.10 8.65 18.13
CA LYS A 143 -0.54 10.03 18.00
C LYS A 143 -1.88 10.17 18.74
N PRO A 144 -2.12 11.28 19.47
CA PRO A 144 -3.40 11.50 20.15
C PRO A 144 -4.57 11.36 19.18
N PRO A 145 -5.74 10.84 19.63
CA PRO A 145 -6.90 10.62 18.75
C PRO A 145 -7.36 11.86 18.00
N SER A 146 -7.20 13.06 18.58
CA SER A 146 -7.51 14.35 17.96
C SER A 146 -6.65 14.65 16.74
N VAL A 147 -5.35 14.32 16.80
CA VAL A 147 -4.41 14.51 15.69
C VAL A 147 -4.74 13.53 14.56
N LEU A 148 -5.07 12.29 14.91
CA LEU A 148 -5.48 11.29 13.92
C LEU A 148 -6.82 11.65 13.24
N ALA A 149 -7.75 12.29 13.96
CA ALA A 149 -9.00 12.77 13.40
C ALA A 149 -8.77 13.95 12.43
N ALA A 150 -7.93 14.91 12.81
CA ALA A 150 -7.56 16.03 11.95
C ALA A 150 -6.82 15.59 10.68
N ASP A 151 -5.88 14.64 10.81
CA ASP A 151 -5.17 14.06 9.66
C ASP A 151 -6.17 13.39 8.68
N ARG A 152 -7.19 12.67 9.20
CA ARG A 152 -8.24 12.04 8.38
C ARG A 152 -9.17 13.05 7.70
N GLU A 153 -9.52 14.15 8.38
CA GLU A 153 -10.33 15.22 7.79
C GLU A 153 -9.58 15.95 6.68
N ALA A 154 -8.30 16.25 6.89
CA ALA A 154 -7.44 16.86 5.88
C ALA A 154 -7.28 15.95 4.65
N GLU A 155 -7.08 14.65 4.84
CA GLU A 155 -7.05 13.68 3.74
C GLU A 155 -8.38 13.61 2.97
N ARG A 156 -9.52 13.68 3.68
CA ARG A 156 -10.84 13.71 3.03
C ARG A 156 -11.01 14.98 2.18
N GLN A 157 -10.66 16.14 2.72
CA GLN A 157 -10.73 17.42 2.00
C GLN A 157 -9.81 17.44 0.77
N ALA A 158 -8.59 16.91 0.90
CA ALA A 158 -7.66 16.82 -0.22
C ALA A 158 -8.19 15.93 -1.35
N ARG A 159 -8.82 14.80 -1.02
CA ARG A 159 -9.48 13.93 -2.01
C ARG A 159 -10.66 14.62 -2.67
N GLU A 160 -11.50 15.31 -1.91
CA GLU A 160 -12.66 16.02 -2.44
C GLU A 160 -12.25 17.16 -3.39
N LEU A 161 -11.21 17.93 -3.04
CA LEU A 161 -10.65 18.95 -3.91
C LEU A 161 -10.08 18.35 -5.20
N ALA A 162 -9.33 17.25 -5.11
CA ALA A 162 -8.80 16.57 -6.28
C ALA A 162 -9.91 16.04 -7.19
N GLU A 163 -10.97 15.45 -6.64
CA GLU A 163 -12.13 15.02 -7.42
C GLU A 163 -12.85 16.19 -8.09
N ALA A 164 -12.99 17.32 -7.40
CA ALA A 164 -13.61 18.52 -7.96
C ALA A 164 -12.78 19.10 -9.11
N GLU A 165 -11.45 19.15 -8.98
CA GLU A 165 -10.55 19.56 -10.05
C GLU A 165 -10.64 18.64 -11.27
N GLN A 166 -10.67 17.32 -11.07
CA GLN A 166 -10.85 16.36 -12.15
C GLN A 166 -12.19 16.55 -12.86
N ARG A 167 -13.30 16.72 -12.12
CA ARG A 167 -14.62 16.97 -12.71
C ARG A 167 -14.63 18.25 -13.55
N ARG A 168 -14.05 19.34 -13.03
CA ARG A 168 -13.94 20.61 -13.77
C ARG A 168 -13.16 20.43 -15.06
N ARG A 169 -12.02 19.74 -15.00
CA ARG A 169 -11.18 19.47 -16.17
C ARG A 169 -11.91 18.62 -17.23
N THR A 170 -12.67 17.62 -16.80
CA THR A 170 -13.45 16.78 -17.72
C THR A 170 -14.55 17.58 -18.42
N ILE A 171 -15.25 18.46 -17.70
CA ILE A 171 -16.27 19.34 -18.27
C ILE A 171 -15.64 20.30 -19.29
N GLU A 172 -14.55 20.97 -18.93
CA GLU A 172 -13.82 21.89 -19.83
C GLU A 172 -13.35 21.17 -21.10
N LEU A 173 -12.81 19.95 -20.97
CA LEU A 173 -12.35 19.16 -22.12
C LEU A 173 -13.51 18.76 -23.04
N HIS A 174 -14.66 18.40 -22.46
CA HIS A 174 -15.86 18.08 -23.23
C HIS A 174 -16.42 19.33 -23.94
N GLU A 175 -16.42 20.50 -23.29
CA GLU A 175 -16.83 21.77 -23.92
C GLU A 175 -15.95 22.12 -25.11
N VAL A 176 -14.63 22.03 -24.96
CA VAL A 176 -13.66 22.26 -26.05
C VAL A 176 -13.87 21.27 -27.20
N ALA A 177 -14.10 19.99 -26.89
CA ALA A 177 -14.35 18.96 -27.91
C ALA A 177 -15.65 19.24 -28.69
N GLU A 178 -16.71 19.62 -27.99
CA GLU A 178 -18.00 20.01 -28.58
C GLU A 178 -17.87 21.24 -29.50
N GLU A 179 -17.11 22.25 -29.08
CA GLU A 179 -16.84 23.44 -29.91
C GLU A 179 -16.05 23.09 -31.17
N ALA A 180 -15.01 22.27 -31.06
CA ALA A 180 -14.24 21.78 -32.20
C ALA A 180 -15.11 20.96 -33.17
N ALA A 181 -16.02 20.13 -32.65
CA ALA A 181 -16.97 19.37 -33.46
C ALA A 181 -17.95 20.29 -34.19
N ARG A 182 -18.49 21.32 -33.52
CA ARG A 182 -19.34 22.35 -34.15
C ARG A 182 -18.62 23.09 -35.26
N GLN A 183 -17.36 23.50 -35.03
CA GLN A 183 -16.56 24.19 -36.04
C GLN A 183 -16.28 23.30 -37.25
N THR A 184 -15.97 22.02 -37.01
CA THR A 184 -15.76 21.01 -38.07
C THR A 184 -17.04 20.81 -38.89
N ARG A 185 -18.19 20.65 -38.22
CA ARG A 185 -19.49 20.54 -38.90
C ARG A 185 -19.80 21.78 -39.72
N LYS A 186 -19.56 22.99 -39.20
CA LYS A 186 -19.75 24.24 -39.96
C LYS A 186 -18.85 24.32 -41.19
N LEU A 187 -17.60 23.85 -41.09
CA LEU A 187 -16.63 23.87 -42.18
C LEU A 187 -16.90 22.80 -43.26
N LEU A 188 -17.53 21.68 -42.89
CA LEU A 188 -17.89 20.58 -43.79
C LEU A 188 -19.34 20.68 -44.32
N SER A 189 -20.20 21.43 -43.64
CA SER A 189 -21.55 21.76 -44.11
C SER A 189 -21.43 22.67 -45.32
N ALA A 190 -21.53 22.10 -46.52
CA ALA A 190 -21.77 22.89 -47.71
C ALA A 190 -23.24 23.35 -47.73
N PRO A 191 -23.53 24.57 -48.25
CA PRO A 191 -24.91 24.96 -48.54
C PRO A 191 -25.55 23.92 -49.45
N ASP A 192 -26.80 23.50 -49.16
CA ASP A 192 -27.57 22.42 -49.78
C ASP A 192 -27.08 22.02 -51.18
N VAL A 193 -26.07 21.15 -51.17
CA VAL A 193 -25.57 20.56 -52.40
C VAL A 193 -26.46 19.34 -52.67
N GLU A 194 -27.45 19.53 -53.52
CA GLU A 194 -28.36 18.47 -53.96
C GLU A 194 -27.61 17.45 -54.84
N LEU A 195 -27.08 16.43 -54.17
CA LEU A 195 -26.59 15.22 -54.83
C LEU A 195 -27.75 14.57 -55.60
N ARG A 196 -27.48 14.09 -56.81
CA ARG A 196 -28.51 13.45 -57.66
C ARG A 196 -29.25 12.35 -56.90
N ALA A 197 -30.56 12.26 -57.13
CA ALA A 197 -31.41 11.27 -56.49
C ALA A 197 -31.10 9.84 -56.97
N ASP A 198 -30.57 9.68 -58.19
CA ASP A 198 -30.32 8.40 -58.83
C ASP A 198 -29.10 7.63 -58.28
N LEU A 199 -28.28 8.25 -57.43
CA LEU A 199 -27.13 7.61 -56.79
C LEU A 199 -27.51 6.60 -55.68
N ASN A 200 -28.80 6.47 -55.34
CA ASN A 200 -29.34 5.51 -54.35
C ASN A 200 -28.54 5.47 -53.02
N LEU A 201 -28.23 6.65 -52.49
CA LEU A 201 -27.48 6.84 -51.25
C LEU A 201 -28.41 6.85 -50.04
N THR A 202 -28.03 6.14 -48.97
CA THR A 202 -28.67 6.32 -47.67
C THR A 202 -28.40 7.73 -47.12
N PRO A 203 -29.17 8.23 -46.13
CA PRO A 203 -28.95 9.55 -45.57
C PRO A 203 -27.51 9.78 -45.06
N LYS A 204 -26.90 8.78 -44.42
CA LYS A 204 -25.51 8.85 -43.93
C LYS A 204 -24.48 8.84 -45.06
N GLU A 205 -24.68 8.00 -46.07
CA GLU A 205 -23.81 7.96 -47.26
C GLU A 205 -23.86 9.29 -48.03
N ARG A 206 -25.05 9.89 -48.14
CA ARG A 206 -25.26 11.20 -48.75
C ARG A 206 -24.51 12.29 -48.00
N ALA A 207 -24.62 12.35 -46.67
CA ALA A 207 -23.89 13.30 -45.84
C ALA A 207 -22.36 13.17 -46.02
N LEU A 208 -21.85 11.95 -46.05
CA LEU A 208 -20.42 11.67 -46.23
C LEU A 208 -19.93 12.11 -47.62
N LEU A 209 -20.67 11.76 -48.69
CA LEU A 209 -20.32 12.17 -50.05
C LEU A 209 -20.40 13.69 -50.23
N SER A 210 -21.42 14.35 -49.67
CA SER A 210 -21.55 15.82 -49.73
C SER A 210 -20.36 16.52 -49.07
N ALA A 211 -19.88 16.01 -47.93
CA ALA A 211 -18.71 16.58 -47.25
C ALA A 211 -17.41 16.46 -48.06
N LEU A 212 -17.22 15.32 -48.74
CA LEU A 212 -16.09 15.13 -49.66
C LEU A 212 -16.20 16.05 -50.88
N ALA A 213 -17.39 16.20 -51.43
CA ALA A 213 -17.63 17.05 -52.60
C ALA A 213 -17.46 18.55 -52.26
N ALA A 214 -17.83 18.97 -51.05
CA ALA A 214 -17.64 20.32 -50.53
C ALA A 214 -16.16 20.77 -50.54
N LYS A 215 -15.24 19.82 -50.37
CA LYS A 215 -13.79 20.06 -50.26
C LYS A 215 -13.04 19.93 -51.59
N LYS A 216 -13.74 19.75 -52.72
CA LYS A 216 -13.24 19.91 -54.10
C LYS A 216 -11.81 19.37 -54.33
N GLY A 217 -11.55 18.10 -53.98
CA GLY A 217 -10.26 17.46 -54.19
C GLY A 217 -9.24 17.61 -53.04
N ALA A 218 -9.60 18.25 -51.92
CA ALA A 218 -8.80 18.20 -50.70
C ALA A 218 -9.07 16.89 -49.92
N VAL A 219 -8.05 16.44 -49.19
CA VAL A 219 -8.16 15.28 -48.30
C VAL A 219 -8.99 15.66 -47.08
N VAL A 220 -10.01 14.86 -46.75
CA VAL A 220 -10.83 14.99 -45.54
C VAL A 220 -10.50 13.84 -44.62
N SER A 221 -10.18 14.16 -43.36
CA SER A 221 -9.79 13.15 -42.38
C SER A 221 -10.93 12.22 -41.99
N LYS A 222 -10.57 11.01 -41.56
CA LYS A 222 -11.56 10.02 -41.13
C LYS A 222 -12.32 10.53 -39.90
N GLU A 223 -11.63 11.15 -38.97
CA GLU A 223 -12.19 11.70 -37.73
C GLU A 223 -13.24 12.78 -38.03
N ALA A 224 -12.94 13.68 -38.98
CA ALA A 224 -13.86 14.74 -39.36
C ALA A 224 -15.13 14.20 -40.06
N LEU A 225 -15.00 13.18 -40.91
CA LEU A 225 -16.15 12.51 -41.54
C LEU A 225 -16.99 11.73 -40.53
N LEU A 226 -16.34 11.09 -39.54
CA LEU A 226 -17.03 10.36 -38.48
C LEU A 226 -17.85 11.31 -37.61
N HIS A 227 -17.24 12.40 -37.13
CA HIS A 227 -17.93 13.44 -36.33
C HIS A 227 -19.10 14.06 -37.10
N LEU A 228 -18.96 14.28 -38.41
CA LEU A 228 -20.06 14.78 -39.22
C LEU A 228 -21.26 13.82 -39.23
N THR A 229 -20.98 12.52 -39.41
CA THR A 229 -22.00 11.48 -39.68
C THR A 229 -22.65 10.93 -38.41
N TYR A 230 -21.91 10.87 -37.30
CA TYR A 230 -22.35 10.28 -36.04
C TYR A 230 -22.37 11.26 -34.86
N GLY A 231 -21.81 12.47 -35.01
CA GLY A 231 -21.65 13.40 -33.89
C GLY A 231 -20.46 13.03 -32.99
N SER A 232 -20.38 13.71 -31.85
CA SER A 232 -19.37 13.56 -30.80
C SER A 232 -19.78 12.60 -29.67
N SER A 233 -20.85 11.82 -29.85
CA SER A 233 -21.34 10.89 -28.82
C SER A 233 -20.38 9.73 -28.56
N ASP A 234 -20.24 9.31 -27.31
CA ASP A 234 -19.45 8.12 -26.90
C ASP A 234 -19.92 6.81 -27.58
N ASP A 235 -21.16 6.76 -28.06
CA ASP A 235 -21.73 5.62 -28.80
C ASP A 235 -21.37 5.62 -30.30
N ALA A 236 -20.44 6.48 -30.73
CA ALA A 236 -20.01 6.52 -32.12
C ALA A 236 -19.29 5.20 -32.50
N PRO A 237 -19.58 4.61 -33.67
CA PRO A 237 -18.90 3.42 -34.15
C PRO A 237 -17.41 3.69 -34.40
N ASP A 238 -16.59 2.65 -34.29
CA ASP A 238 -15.16 2.68 -34.62
C ASP A 238 -14.94 3.30 -36.01
N VAL A 239 -13.90 4.14 -36.13
CA VAL A 239 -13.50 4.84 -37.36
C VAL A 239 -13.47 3.92 -38.60
N LYS A 240 -13.21 2.62 -38.44
CA LYS A 240 -13.26 1.60 -39.50
C LYS A 240 -14.62 1.46 -40.19
N ILE A 241 -15.72 1.89 -39.56
CA ILE A 241 -17.04 1.91 -40.19
C ILE A 241 -17.07 2.80 -41.44
N LEU A 242 -16.24 3.85 -41.47
CA LEU A 242 -16.11 4.71 -42.64
C LEU A 242 -15.59 3.94 -43.84
N ASP A 243 -14.66 3.00 -43.64
CA ASP A 243 -14.10 2.18 -44.72
C ASP A 243 -15.19 1.31 -45.35
N VAL A 244 -16.08 0.74 -44.52
CA VAL A 244 -17.26 -0.01 -44.97
C VAL A 244 -18.23 0.89 -45.74
N MET A 245 -18.50 2.10 -45.24
CA MET A 245 -19.38 3.06 -45.94
C MET A 245 -18.77 3.51 -47.28
N ILE A 246 -17.47 3.78 -47.34
CA ILE A 246 -16.77 4.12 -48.59
C ILE A 246 -16.83 2.95 -49.58
N CYS A 247 -16.67 1.72 -49.12
CA CYS A 247 -16.87 0.53 -49.96
C CYS A 247 -18.29 0.45 -50.54
N LYS A 248 -19.31 0.90 -49.80
CA LYS A 248 -20.71 0.94 -50.27
C LYS A 248 -21.01 2.13 -51.20
N ILE A 249 -20.34 3.26 -51.02
CA ILE A 249 -20.52 4.48 -51.84
C ILE A 249 -19.86 4.32 -53.21
N ARG A 250 -18.62 3.80 -53.27
CA ARG A 250 -17.84 3.66 -54.51
C ARG A 250 -18.61 3.08 -55.71
N PRO A 251 -19.32 1.94 -55.60
CA PRO A 251 -20.05 1.37 -56.73
C PRO A 251 -21.27 2.21 -57.17
N LYS A 252 -21.71 3.17 -56.35
CA LYS A 252 -22.85 4.04 -56.64
C LYS A 252 -22.43 5.33 -57.36
N LEU A 253 -21.14 5.58 -57.54
CA LEU A 253 -20.62 6.79 -58.17
C LEU A 253 -20.61 6.68 -59.71
N PRO A 254 -20.76 7.80 -60.43
CA PRO A 254 -20.54 7.82 -61.87
C PRO A 254 -19.08 7.52 -62.21
N LEU A 255 -18.82 6.98 -63.40
CA LEU A 255 -17.47 6.62 -63.87
C LEU A 255 -16.48 7.80 -63.88
N SER A 256 -16.98 9.04 -63.95
CA SER A 256 -16.18 10.27 -63.97
C SER A 256 -15.70 10.72 -62.59
N VAL A 257 -16.15 10.08 -61.50
CA VAL A 257 -15.84 10.46 -60.12
C VAL A 257 -15.44 9.24 -59.29
N ARG A 258 -14.37 9.36 -58.50
CA ARG A 258 -13.92 8.30 -57.59
C ARG A 258 -13.49 8.85 -56.23
N ILE A 259 -13.64 8.02 -55.20
CA ILE A 259 -13.11 8.29 -53.85
C ILE A 259 -11.82 7.50 -53.66
N GLU A 260 -10.70 8.20 -53.55
CA GLU A 260 -9.40 7.61 -53.23
C GLU A 260 -9.13 7.64 -51.73
N THR A 261 -8.45 6.60 -51.24
CA THR A 261 -7.94 6.54 -49.87
C THR A 261 -6.52 7.10 -49.86
N ARG A 262 -6.25 8.05 -48.97
CA ARG A 262 -4.90 8.50 -48.61
C ARG A 262 -4.56 7.88 -47.27
N PHE A 263 -3.69 6.88 -47.28
CA PHE A 263 -3.33 6.12 -46.07
C PHE A 263 -2.81 7.06 -44.97
N GLY A 264 -3.37 6.91 -43.76
CA GLY A 264 -3.04 7.76 -42.60
C GLY A 264 -3.61 9.18 -42.63
N GLN A 265 -4.28 9.61 -43.71
CA GLN A 265 -4.81 10.98 -43.84
C GLN A 265 -6.32 11.04 -44.02
N GLY A 266 -6.93 10.10 -44.75
CA GLY A 266 -8.38 10.06 -44.96
C GLY A 266 -8.78 9.81 -46.41
N TYR A 267 -9.79 10.53 -46.87
CA TYR A 267 -10.43 10.32 -48.16
C TYR A 267 -10.41 11.58 -49.02
N VAL A 268 -10.31 11.40 -50.33
CA VAL A 268 -10.36 12.48 -51.30
C VAL A 268 -11.27 12.12 -52.47
N LEU A 269 -12.11 13.06 -52.88
CA LEU A 269 -12.94 12.93 -54.07
C LEU A 269 -12.18 13.48 -55.28
N ILE A 270 -12.00 12.65 -56.32
CA ILE A 270 -11.25 13.00 -57.53
C ILE A 270 -12.13 12.79 -58.76
N GLY A 271 -11.93 13.62 -59.77
CA GLY A 271 -12.64 13.56 -61.05
C GLY A 271 -13.63 14.72 -61.23
N ALA A 272 -14.61 14.52 -62.12
CA ALA A 272 -15.60 15.52 -62.47
C ALA A 272 -16.71 15.59 -61.41
N TRP A 273 -16.38 16.06 -60.20
CA TRP A 273 -17.30 16.12 -59.05
C TRP A 273 -18.62 16.87 -59.31
N LYS A 274 -18.67 17.73 -60.34
CA LYS A 274 -19.89 18.38 -60.83
C LYS A 274 -20.96 17.39 -61.29
N ASP A 275 -20.57 16.21 -61.78
CA ASP A 275 -21.47 15.16 -62.26
C ASP A 275 -22.30 14.51 -61.14
N LEU A 276 -21.96 14.81 -59.88
CA LEU A 276 -22.69 14.35 -58.70
C LEU A 276 -23.95 15.17 -58.40
N PHE A 277 -24.17 16.33 -59.03
CA PHE A 277 -25.27 17.25 -58.70
C PHE A 277 -26.33 17.34 -59.79
N GLU A 278 -27.57 17.58 -59.39
CA GLU A 278 -28.74 17.47 -60.28
C GLU A 278 -28.94 18.66 -61.24
N LYS A 279 -28.12 19.72 -61.12
CA LYS A 279 -27.82 20.77 -62.12
C LYS A 279 -26.73 21.64 -61.52
N ALA A 280 -25.85 22.21 -62.35
CA ALA A 280 -24.82 23.13 -61.88
C ALA A 280 -25.48 24.30 -61.14
N VAL A 281 -25.27 24.40 -59.83
CA VAL A 281 -25.42 25.68 -59.13
C VAL A 281 -24.42 26.62 -59.81
N ALA A 282 -24.98 27.63 -60.48
CA ALA A 282 -24.25 28.68 -61.17
C ALA A 282 -23.36 29.47 -60.20
#